data_AF-A0A1A8URM1-F1
#
_entry.id   AF-A0A1A8URM1-F1
#
_cell.length_a   1.000
_cell.length_b   1.000
_cell.length_c   1.000
_cell.angle_alpha   90.00
_cell.angle_beta   90.00
_cell.angle_gamma   90.00
#
_symmetry.space_group_name_H-M   'P 1'
#
loop_
_entity.id
_entity.type
_entity.pdbx_description
1 polymer ?
#
loop_
_entity_poly.entity_id
_entity_poly.type
_entity_poly.pdbx_seq_one_letter_code
_entity_poly.pdbx_strand_id
1 'polypeptide(L)'
;MAGAIIENMSTKKLVIVGVILLLFQAFAFMVGGLIAPSPTTAVDYLAVKCVGKASHRQETKWFMPWGSNQCDKIQSFDEAVAKRIEANDIVFAVHIPMSNNEMSPWFQFILVMLQFDIAFKMTNQIKDGAIVNLDVKLAYRDDMVSEWNEMARSFEKRKLHCNFTFPKTYVNDGRFYTCDVLPFMEVGSVAHKYYLLNIRLPVNERKKINLGIGDIKDIHLVGIHQNGGFTKVWFAMKSFLTPSILIIMIWYWRRISLMNRPPVLLEKRAKRY
;
A
#
# COMPACT_ATOMS: atom_id res chain seq x y z
N MET A 1 3.72 35.91 43.71
CA MET A 1 3.62 34.68 42.89
C MET A 1 3.72 35.08 41.43
N ALA A 2 4.77 34.67 40.71
CA ALA A 2 4.86 34.95 39.28
C ALA A 2 3.87 34.02 38.55
N GLY A 3 2.66 34.53 38.27
CA GLY A 3 1.60 33.81 37.57
C GLY A 3 2.04 33.30 36.19
N ALA A 4 1.28 32.35 35.65
CA ALA A 4 1.46 31.92 34.28
C ALA A 4 1.29 33.12 33.32
N ILE A 5 1.93 33.06 32.14
CA ILE A 5 1.85 34.18 31.18
C ILE A 5 0.40 34.50 30.81
N ILE A 6 -0.44 33.46 30.76
CA ILE A 6 -1.88 33.59 30.48
C ILE A 6 -2.67 34.29 31.59
N GLU A 7 -2.24 34.17 32.85
CA GLU A 7 -2.88 34.82 34.01
C GLU A 7 -2.57 36.32 34.06
N ASN A 8 -1.41 36.73 33.53
CA ASN A 8 -0.95 38.11 33.53
C ASN A 8 -1.19 38.83 32.19
N MET A 9 -1.84 38.19 31.22
CA MET A 9 -2.08 38.74 29.89
C MET A 9 -3.39 39.54 29.86
N SER A 10 -3.36 40.77 29.34
CA SER A 10 -4.60 41.53 29.14
C SER A 10 -5.42 40.96 27.99
N THR A 11 -6.75 41.14 28.05
CA THR A 11 -7.68 40.67 27.00
C THR A 11 -7.29 41.17 25.61
N LYS A 12 -6.78 42.40 25.50
CA LYS A 12 -6.27 42.95 24.23
C LYS A 12 -5.10 42.15 23.67
N LYS A 13 -4.11 41.79 24.50
CA LYS A 13 -2.96 40.98 24.08
C LYS A 13 -3.36 39.56 23.71
N LEU A 14 -4.31 38.97 24.46
CA LEU A 14 -4.84 37.64 24.16
C LEU A 14 -5.54 37.60 22.80
N VAL A 15 -6.38 38.60 22.52
CA VAL A 15 -7.07 38.72 21.22
C VAL A 15 -6.07 38.88 20.08
N ILE A 16 -5.03 39.70 20.25
CA ILE A 16 -3.98 39.88 19.22
C ILE A 16 -3.27 38.55 18.91
N VAL A 17 -2.84 37.81 19.94
CA VAL A 17 -2.21 36.49 19.75
C VAL A 17 -3.18 35.51 19.08
N GLY A 18 -4.46 35.51 19.49
CA GLY A 18 -5.49 34.68 18.89
C GLY A 18 -5.70 34.96 17.41
N VAL A 19 -5.77 36.24 17.00
CA VAL A 19 -5.89 36.65 15.60
C VAL A 19 -4.65 36.22 14.80
N ILE A 20 -3.45 36.39 15.35
CA ILE A 20 -2.21 35.94 14.69
C ILE A 20 -2.26 34.43 14.44
N LEU A 21 -2.62 33.63 15.46
CA LEU A 21 -2.74 32.18 15.31
C LEU A 21 -3.82 31.78 14.29
N LEU A 22 -4.94 32.51 14.24
CA LEU A 22 -5.99 32.29 13.25
C LEU A 22 -5.47 32.55 11.83
N LEU A 23 -4.71 33.62 11.62
CA LEU A 23 -4.09 33.91 10.32
C LEU A 23 -3.10 32.81 9.90
N PHE A 24 -2.27 32.32 10.82
CA PHE A 24 -1.38 31.17 10.55
C PHE A 24 -2.17 29.90 10.20
N GLN A 25 -3.28 29.64 10.89
CA GLN A 25 -4.15 28.50 10.59
C GLN A 25 -4.79 28.62 9.20
N ALA A 26 -5.29 29.82 8.86
CA ALA A 26 -5.84 30.08 7.53
C ALA A 26 -4.79 29.91 6.43
N PHE A 27 -3.55 30.36 6.67
CA PHE A 27 -2.43 30.13 5.76
C PHE A 27 -2.13 28.64 5.60
N ALA A 28 -2.10 27.87 6.70
CA ALA A 28 -1.89 26.42 6.65
C ALA A 28 -2.96 25.70 5.81
N PHE A 29 -4.24 26.09 5.95
CA PHE A 29 -5.32 25.58 5.10
C PHE A 29 -5.13 25.95 3.63
N MET A 30 -4.69 27.17 3.34
CA MET A 30 -4.43 27.62 1.98
C MET A 30 -3.30 26.82 1.32
N VAL A 31 -2.22 26.54 2.06
CA VAL A 31 -1.12 25.67 1.58
C VAL A 31 -1.61 24.26 1.30
N GLY A 32 -2.41 23.68 2.20
CA GLY A 32 -2.97 22.34 2.01
C GLY A 32 -3.96 22.24 0.86
N GLY A 33 -4.81 23.25 0.66
CA GLY A 33 -5.87 23.23 -0.34
C GLY A 33 -5.48 23.69 -1.73
N LEU A 34 -4.54 24.64 -1.85
CA LEU A 34 -4.16 25.24 -3.14
C LEU A 34 -2.81 24.77 -3.69
N ILE A 35 -1.91 24.26 -2.83
CA ILE A 35 -0.54 23.91 -3.24
C ILE A 35 -0.32 22.39 -3.20
N ALA A 36 -0.76 21.73 -2.12
CA ALA A 36 -0.54 20.30 -1.98
C ALA A 36 -1.52 19.50 -2.86
N PRO A 37 -1.05 18.53 -3.66
CA PRO A 37 -1.94 17.60 -4.33
C PRO A 37 -2.53 16.61 -3.31
N SER A 38 -3.46 15.76 -3.77
CA SER A 38 -4.04 14.69 -2.95
C SER A 38 -2.95 13.85 -2.26
N PRO A 39 -3.13 13.49 -0.97
CA PRO A 39 -2.09 12.88 -0.15
C PRO A 39 -1.63 11.51 -0.65
N THR A 40 -2.55 10.74 -1.23
CA THR A 40 -2.28 9.39 -1.75
C THR A 40 -2.89 9.24 -3.14
N THR A 41 -2.30 8.35 -3.92
CA THR A 41 -2.83 7.90 -5.21
C THR A 41 -3.02 6.40 -5.15
N ALA A 42 -4.18 5.93 -5.60
CA ALA A 42 -4.49 4.51 -5.75
C ALA A 42 -4.48 4.17 -7.24
N VAL A 43 -3.71 3.16 -7.62
CA VAL A 43 -3.56 2.71 -9.00
C VAL A 43 -3.94 1.24 -9.05
N ASP A 44 -4.89 0.89 -9.92
CA ASP A 44 -5.27 -0.51 -10.14
C ASP A 44 -4.35 -1.16 -11.17
N TYR A 45 -3.94 -2.39 -10.88
CA TYR A 45 -3.09 -3.22 -11.70
C TYR A 45 -3.77 -4.57 -11.94
N LEU A 46 -4.05 -4.87 -13.20
CA LEU A 46 -4.46 -6.21 -13.60
C LEU A 46 -3.22 -7.10 -13.73
N ALA A 47 -3.19 -8.21 -13.00
CA ALA A 47 -2.08 -9.15 -13.08
C ALA A 47 -2.09 -9.93 -14.39
N VAL A 48 -0.95 -9.92 -15.09
CA VAL A 48 -0.78 -10.63 -16.35
C VAL A 48 -0.49 -12.10 -16.06
N LYS A 49 -1.27 -13.00 -16.66
CA LYS A 49 -1.09 -14.45 -16.55
C LYS A 49 0.04 -14.91 -17.46
N CYS A 50 1.21 -15.14 -16.89
CA CYS A 50 2.39 -15.66 -17.55
C CYS A 50 2.50 -17.18 -17.41
N VAL A 51 3.02 -17.85 -18.43
CA VAL A 51 3.29 -19.30 -18.40
C VAL A 51 4.76 -19.54 -18.04
N GLY A 52 5.00 -20.37 -17.02
CA GLY A 52 6.33 -20.69 -16.54
C GLY A 52 6.36 -22.02 -15.82
N LYS A 53 6.97 -23.04 -16.46
CA LYS A 53 7.11 -24.37 -15.85
C LYS A 53 7.81 -24.29 -14.50
N ALA A 54 7.23 -24.94 -13.50
CA ALA A 54 7.84 -25.09 -12.18
C ALA A 54 9.02 -26.08 -12.21
N SER A 55 10.09 -25.76 -12.94
CA SER A 55 11.37 -26.47 -12.89
C SER A 55 12.26 -25.86 -11.81
N HIS A 56 13.01 -26.69 -11.06
CA HIS A 56 13.99 -26.23 -10.06
C HIS A 56 15.01 -25.23 -10.61
N ARG A 57 15.35 -25.30 -11.92
CA ARG A 57 16.23 -24.33 -12.60
C ARG A 57 15.55 -23.01 -12.95
N GLN A 58 14.22 -22.97 -12.98
CA GLN A 58 13.41 -21.79 -13.34
C GLN A 58 12.78 -21.11 -12.12
N GLU A 59 13.09 -21.57 -10.90
CA GLU A 59 12.61 -20.91 -9.69
C GLU A 59 13.08 -19.46 -9.57
N THR A 60 14.26 -19.12 -10.06
CA THR A 60 14.82 -17.76 -10.03
C THR A 60 14.39 -16.88 -11.20
N LYS A 61 13.58 -17.40 -12.14
CA LYS A 61 13.18 -16.65 -13.33
C LYS A 61 12.10 -15.62 -12.98
N TRP A 62 12.39 -14.38 -13.33
CA TRP A 62 11.46 -13.26 -13.24
C TRP A 62 10.61 -13.18 -14.52
N PHE A 63 9.31 -12.94 -14.35
CA PHE A 63 8.33 -12.97 -15.44
C PHE A 63 7.86 -11.54 -15.68
N MET A 64 8.27 -10.95 -16.80
CA MET A 64 7.93 -9.57 -17.09
C MET A 64 6.56 -9.51 -17.79
N PRO A 65 5.61 -8.69 -17.31
CA PRO A 65 4.29 -8.57 -17.92
C PRO A 65 4.29 -7.80 -19.25
N TRP A 66 5.35 -7.08 -19.62
CA TRP A 66 5.43 -6.30 -20.86
C TRP A 66 6.90 -5.99 -21.24
N GLY A 67 7.13 -5.40 -22.41
CA GLY A 67 8.47 -5.04 -22.89
C GLY A 67 9.14 -6.12 -23.75
N SER A 68 10.43 -5.94 -24.04
CA SER A 68 11.21 -6.86 -24.90
C SER A 68 11.33 -8.26 -24.31
N ASN A 69 11.51 -8.37 -23.00
CA ASN A 69 11.62 -9.62 -22.26
C ASN A 69 10.29 -10.07 -21.66
N GLN A 70 9.16 -9.76 -22.32
CA GLN A 70 7.85 -10.16 -21.83
C GLN A 70 7.69 -11.69 -21.76
N CYS A 71 6.91 -12.13 -20.79
CA CYS A 71 6.54 -13.53 -20.64
C CYS A 71 5.59 -13.99 -21.77
N ASP A 72 5.48 -15.30 -21.95
CA ASP A 72 4.39 -15.88 -22.75
C ASP A 72 3.09 -15.77 -21.94
N LYS A 73 2.08 -15.12 -22.54
CA LYS A 73 0.85 -14.70 -21.86
C LYS A 73 -0.32 -15.55 -22.31
N ILE A 74 -1.24 -15.78 -21.39
CA ILE A 74 -2.57 -16.34 -21.67
C ILE A 74 -3.63 -15.29 -21.33
N GLN A 75 -4.67 -15.19 -22.14
CA GLN A 75 -5.77 -14.25 -21.85
C GLN A 75 -6.77 -14.87 -20.86
N SER A 76 -7.13 -16.14 -21.10
CA SER A 76 -8.12 -16.86 -20.29
C SER A 76 -7.60 -18.22 -19.84
N PHE A 77 -8.22 -18.78 -18.80
CA PHE A 77 -7.92 -20.14 -18.36
C PHE A 77 -8.39 -21.21 -19.34
N ASP A 78 -9.38 -20.91 -20.20
CA ASP A 78 -9.82 -21.84 -21.23
C ASP A 78 -8.71 -22.09 -22.26
N GLU A 79 -7.92 -21.05 -22.57
CA GLU A 79 -6.71 -21.15 -23.38
C GLU A 79 -5.65 -22.03 -22.71
N ALA A 80 -5.51 -21.92 -21.38
CA ALA A 80 -4.57 -22.74 -20.61
C ALA A 80 -4.96 -24.24 -20.67
N VAL A 81 -6.25 -24.55 -20.58
CA VAL A 81 -6.76 -25.93 -20.72
C VAL A 81 -6.50 -26.45 -22.13
N ALA A 82 -6.76 -25.64 -23.17
CA ALA A 82 -6.48 -26.02 -24.56
C ALA A 82 -4.98 -26.29 -24.80
N LYS A 83 -4.10 -25.51 -24.18
CA LYS A 83 -2.64 -25.67 -24.23
C LYS A 83 -2.07 -26.70 -23.23
N ARG A 84 -2.92 -27.37 -22.44
CA ARG A 84 -2.54 -28.34 -21.38
C ARG A 84 -1.56 -27.76 -20.36
N ILE A 85 -1.78 -26.51 -19.95
CA ILE A 85 -0.98 -25.83 -18.92
C ILE A 85 -1.57 -26.16 -17.55
N GLU A 86 -0.72 -26.61 -16.62
CA GLU A 86 -1.14 -26.88 -15.24
C GLU A 86 -1.31 -25.58 -14.44
N ALA A 87 -2.16 -25.61 -13.41
CA ALA A 87 -2.38 -24.45 -12.52
C ALA A 87 -1.08 -23.97 -11.85
N ASN A 88 -0.16 -24.88 -11.53
CA ASN A 88 1.13 -24.57 -10.91
C ASN A 88 2.11 -23.83 -11.83
N ASP A 89 1.89 -23.91 -13.14
CA ASP A 89 2.76 -23.28 -14.15
C ASP A 89 2.30 -21.86 -14.50
N ILE A 90 1.20 -21.38 -13.91
CA ILE A 90 0.68 -20.02 -14.13
C ILE A 90 1.25 -19.08 -13.08
N VAL A 91 1.85 -17.99 -13.55
CA VAL A 91 2.40 -16.91 -12.72
C VAL A 91 1.68 -15.61 -13.04
N PHE A 92 1.06 -15.01 -12.03
CA PHE A 92 0.47 -13.69 -12.14
C PHE A 92 1.55 -12.65 -11.91
N ALA A 93 1.93 -11.94 -12.96
CA ALA A 93 3.00 -10.95 -12.95
C ALA A 93 2.45 -9.52 -12.99
N VAL A 94 2.97 -8.67 -12.12
CA VAL A 94 2.62 -7.25 -12.02
C VAL A 94 3.91 -6.44 -11.93
N HIS A 95 4.01 -5.42 -12.77
CA HIS A 95 5.12 -4.47 -12.72
C HIS A 95 4.61 -3.15 -12.13
N ILE A 96 5.27 -2.70 -11.06
CA ILE A 96 4.98 -1.47 -10.34
C ILE A 96 6.18 -0.53 -10.53
N PRO A 97 6.01 0.65 -11.14
CA PRO A 97 4.78 1.26 -11.64
C PRO A 97 4.40 0.72 -13.04
N MET A 98 3.30 1.21 -13.63
CA MET A 98 2.93 0.89 -15.03
C MET A 98 4.01 1.30 -16.04
N SER A 99 3.93 0.78 -17.27
CA SER A 99 4.87 1.10 -18.33
C SER A 99 5.03 2.61 -18.54
N ASN A 100 6.27 3.04 -18.74
CA ASN A 100 6.72 4.43 -18.90
C ASN A 100 6.75 5.31 -17.64
N ASN A 101 6.32 4.81 -16.49
CA ASN A 101 6.46 5.52 -15.22
C ASN A 101 7.64 4.98 -14.41
N GLU A 102 8.12 5.76 -13.45
CA GLU A 102 9.12 5.33 -12.45
C GLU A 102 8.65 5.67 -11.04
N MET A 103 8.94 4.80 -10.08
CA MET A 103 8.74 5.13 -8.68
C MET A 103 9.85 6.07 -8.19
N SER A 104 9.54 6.84 -7.15
CA SER A 104 10.49 7.76 -6.53
C SER A 104 10.46 7.64 -5.00
N PRO A 105 11.59 7.92 -4.32
CA PRO A 105 11.63 7.96 -2.86
C PRO A 105 10.67 8.97 -2.21
N TRP A 106 10.15 9.93 -2.96
CA TRP A 106 9.13 10.87 -2.49
C TRP A 106 7.79 10.21 -2.20
N PHE A 107 7.54 9.00 -2.69
CA PHE A 107 6.31 8.26 -2.41
C PHE A 107 6.27 7.63 -1.02
N GLN A 108 7.40 7.61 -0.30
CA GLN A 108 7.59 7.10 1.07
C GLN A 108 7.21 5.64 1.29
N PHE A 109 5.98 5.23 1.02
CA PHE A 109 5.52 3.86 1.15
C PHE A 109 4.73 3.40 -0.10
N ILE A 110 4.65 2.08 -0.27
CA ILE A 110 3.73 1.42 -1.20
C ILE A 110 2.91 0.41 -0.41
N LEU A 111 1.60 0.61 -0.37
CA LEU A 111 0.62 -0.35 0.12
C LEU A 111 0.04 -1.06 -1.10
N VAL A 112 -0.02 -2.39 -1.06
CA VAL A 112 -0.66 -3.18 -2.10
C VAL A 112 -1.79 -3.97 -1.47
N MET A 113 -2.97 -3.81 -2.06
CA MET A 113 -4.16 -4.59 -1.74
C MET A 113 -4.48 -5.53 -2.90
N LEU A 114 -4.98 -6.70 -2.59
CA LEU A 114 -5.28 -7.73 -3.57
C LEU A 114 -6.79 -7.97 -3.64
N GLN A 115 -7.31 -8.06 -4.86
CA GLN A 115 -8.71 -8.29 -5.15
C GLN A 115 -8.82 -9.44 -6.15
N PHE A 116 -9.61 -10.45 -5.83
CA PHE A 116 -9.83 -11.60 -6.70
C PHE A 116 -11.14 -11.45 -7.45
N ASP A 117 -11.09 -11.68 -8.76
CA ASP A 117 -12.27 -11.86 -9.57
C ASP A 117 -12.56 -13.36 -9.68
N ILE A 118 -13.59 -13.81 -8.96
CA ILE A 118 -13.97 -15.21 -8.90
C ILE A 118 -15.33 -15.38 -9.56
N ALA A 119 -15.38 -16.17 -10.63
CA ALA A 119 -16.63 -16.52 -11.29
C ALA A 119 -17.37 -17.61 -10.49
N PHE A 120 -18.67 -17.43 -10.32
CA PHE A 120 -19.56 -18.44 -9.80
C PHE A 120 -19.70 -19.57 -10.80
N LYS A 121 -19.44 -20.80 -10.35
CA LYS A 121 -19.76 -22.05 -11.05
C LYS A 121 -20.49 -22.99 -10.12
N MET A 122 -21.57 -23.62 -10.60
CA MET A 122 -22.32 -24.60 -9.79
C MET A 122 -21.46 -25.81 -9.40
N THR A 123 -20.54 -26.22 -10.28
CA THR A 123 -19.62 -27.34 -10.08
C THR A 123 -18.45 -27.01 -9.15
N ASN A 124 -18.06 -25.74 -9.03
CA ASN A 124 -16.89 -25.30 -8.27
C ASN A 124 -17.23 -24.03 -7.46
N GLN A 125 -17.97 -24.22 -6.37
CA GLN A 125 -18.29 -23.14 -5.43
C GLN A 125 -17.14 -22.91 -4.44
N ILE A 126 -17.03 -21.66 -3.98
CA ILE A 126 -16.14 -21.31 -2.88
C ILE A 126 -16.62 -22.02 -1.61
N LYS A 127 -15.73 -22.77 -0.95
CA LYS A 127 -16.03 -23.40 0.35
C LYS A 127 -16.08 -22.37 1.46
N ASP A 128 -16.92 -22.60 2.47
CA ASP A 128 -16.95 -21.75 3.66
C ASP A 128 -15.58 -21.71 4.35
N GLY A 129 -15.09 -20.50 4.59
CA GLY A 129 -13.75 -20.29 5.17
C GLY A 129 -12.59 -20.67 4.25
N ALA A 130 -12.78 -20.64 2.92
CA ALA A 130 -11.73 -20.91 1.94
C ALA A 130 -10.49 -20.04 2.19
N ILE A 131 -9.32 -20.68 2.13
CA ILE A 131 -8.01 -20.03 2.30
C ILE A 131 -7.26 -20.14 0.98
N VAL A 132 -6.95 -18.98 0.40
CA VAL A 132 -6.01 -18.89 -0.72
C VAL A 132 -4.59 -18.83 -0.19
N ASN A 133 -3.73 -19.64 -0.78
CA ASN A 133 -2.31 -19.69 -0.50
C ASN A 133 -1.56 -19.16 -1.72
N LEU A 134 -0.67 -18.20 -1.49
CA LEU A 134 0.03 -17.44 -2.51
C LEU A 134 1.54 -17.62 -2.30
N ASP A 135 2.24 -18.19 -3.28
CA ASP A 135 3.71 -18.13 -3.32
C ASP A 135 4.10 -16.85 -4.05
N VAL A 136 4.61 -15.88 -3.29
CA VAL A 136 4.82 -14.52 -3.73
C VAL A 136 6.31 -14.24 -3.79
N LYS A 137 6.75 -13.59 -4.87
CA LYS A 137 8.09 -13.06 -5.04
C LYS A 137 8.03 -11.59 -5.40
N LEU A 138 8.79 -10.79 -4.66
CA LEU A 138 8.97 -9.37 -4.92
C LEU A 138 10.43 -9.15 -5.31
N ALA A 139 10.65 -8.46 -6.43
CA ALA A 139 11.94 -8.01 -6.88
C ALA A 139 11.97 -6.51 -7.11
N TYR A 140 13.17 -5.95 -7.14
CA TYR A 140 13.41 -4.56 -7.46
C TYR A 140 14.55 -4.41 -8.46
N ARG A 141 14.56 -3.26 -9.14
CA ARG A 141 15.68 -2.75 -9.94
C ARG A 141 15.54 -1.25 -10.16
N ASP A 142 16.66 -0.61 -10.51
CA ASP A 142 16.71 0.82 -10.80
C ASP A 142 16.95 1.14 -12.28
N ASP A 143 17.45 0.18 -13.05
CA ASP A 143 17.64 0.29 -14.50
C ASP A 143 16.71 -0.71 -15.21
N MET A 144 16.17 -0.32 -16.36
CA MET A 144 15.30 -1.15 -17.17
C MET A 144 16.04 -2.32 -17.84
N VAL A 145 17.37 -2.22 -17.97
CA VAL A 145 18.22 -3.24 -18.61
C VAL A 145 18.82 -4.21 -17.59
N SER A 146 18.91 -3.83 -16.32
CA SER A 146 19.54 -4.66 -15.30
C SER A 146 18.68 -5.86 -14.89
N GLU A 147 19.35 -6.86 -14.33
CA GLU A 147 18.70 -8.02 -13.74
C GLU A 147 17.89 -7.63 -12.49
N TRP A 148 16.83 -8.39 -12.25
CA TRP A 148 15.96 -8.22 -11.10
C TRP A 148 16.60 -8.82 -9.85
N ASN A 149 16.67 -8.02 -8.78
CA ASN A 149 17.15 -8.48 -7.48
C ASN A 149 15.97 -8.87 -6.59
N GLU A 150 16.03 -10.05 -5.97
CA GLU A 150 15.01 -10.51 -5.04
C GLU A 150 15.00 -9.63 -3.78
N MET A 151 13.86 -9.01 -3.47
CA MET A 151 13.63 -8.30 -2.23
C MET A 151 13.12 -9.23 -1.15
N ALA A 152 12.11 -10.03 -1.49
CA ALA A 152 11.45 -10.93 -0.57
C ALA A 152 10.73 -12.05 -1.33
N ARG A 153 10.69 -13.22 -0.70
CA ARG A 153 9.86 -14.36 -1.11
C ARG A 153 9.15 -14.89 0.11
N SER A 154 7.83 -15.05 0.02
CA SER A 154 7.02 -15.58 1.12
C SER A 154 5.85 -16.40 0.61
N PHE A 155 5.41 -17.33 1.45
CA PHE A 155 4.20 -18.10 1.24
C PHE A 155 3.08 -17.54 2.11
N GLU A 156 2.24 -16.72 1.50
CA GLU A 156 1.18 -15.98 2.18
C GLU A 156 -0.14 -16.73 2.17
N LYS A 157 -0.87 -16.67 3.28
CA LYS A 157 -2.21 -17.24 3.42
C LYS A 157 -3.22 -16.13 3.65
N ARG A 158 -4.31 -16.12 2.89
CA ARG A 158 -5.41 -15.16 3.04
C ARG A 158 -6.74 -15.90 3.03
N LYS A 159 -7.65 -15.51 3.93
CA LYS A 159 -9.02 -16.04 3.93
C LYS A 159 -9.82 -15.29 2.88
N LEU A 160 -10.55 -16.01 2.05
CA LEU A 160 -11.48 -15.43 1.08
C LEU A 160 -12.81 -15.16 1.78
N HIS A 161 -13.21 -13.89 1.83
CA HIS A 161 -14.56 -13.50 2.20
C HIS A 161 -15.27 -13.02 0.95
N CYS A 162 -16.14 -13.88 0.40
CA CYS A 162 -16.83 -13.65 -0.85
C CYS A 162 -18.30 -13.97 -0.69
N ASN A 163 -19.16 -13.06 -1.11
CA ASN A 163 -20.60 -13.24 -1.10
C ASN A 163 -21.13 -13.30 -2.54
N PHE A 164 -22.08 -14.20 -2.79
CA PHE A 164 -22.79 -14.26 -4.05
C PHE A 164 -24.18 -13.69 -3.86
N THR A 165 -24.40 -12.49 -4.38
CA THR A 165 -25.65 -11.73 -4.21
C THR A 165 -26.82 -12.31 -4.99
N PHE A 166 -26.54 -13.09 -6.04
CA PHE A 166 -27.55 -13.70 -6.90
C PHE A 166 -27.98 -15.09 -6.40
N PRO A 167 -29.20 -15.56 -6.77
CA PRO A 167 -29.59 -16.93 -6.48
C PRO A 167 -28.68 -17.92 -7.22
N LYS A 168 -28.25 -18.97 -6.52
CA LYS A 168 -27.36 -20.02 -7.01
C LYS A 168 -28.07 -20.95 -8.00
N THR A 169 -28.25 -20.48 -9.23
CA THR A 169 -28.86 -21.23 -10.34
C THR A 169 -27.91 -21.32 -11.53
N TYR A 170 -28.11 -22.31 -12.41
CA TYR A 170 -27.32 -22.46 -13.63
C TYR A 170 -27.41 -21.25 -14.58
N VAL A 171 -28.48 -20.44 -14.47
CA VAL A 171 -28.67 -19.22 -15.28
C VAL A 171 -27.68 -18.13 -14.89
N ASN A 172 -27.21 -18.13 -13.63
CA ASN A 172 -26.27 -17.15 -13.10
C ASN A 172 -24.82 -17.66 -13.13
N ASP A 173 -24.56 -18.77 -13.82
CA ASP A 173 -23.22 -19.31 -14.03
C ASP A 173 -22.35 -18.28 -14.77
N GLY A 174 -21.10 -18.12 -14.33
CA GLY A 174 -20.16 -17.12 -14.84
C GLY A 174 -20.26 -15.72 -14.24
N ARG A 175 -21.27 -15.41 -13.42
CA ARG A 175 -21.32 -14.11 -12.70
C ARG A 175 -20.26 -14.07 -11.59
N PHE A 176 -19.70 -12.90 -11.34
CA PHE A 176 -18.67 -12.74 -10.32
C PHE A 176 -19.23 -12.73 -8.90
N TYR A 177 -18.47 -13.32 -7.97
CA TYR A 177 -18.64 -13.09 -6.54
C TYR A 177 -18.25 -11.66 -6.18
N THR A 178 -18.92 -11.11 -5.17
CA THR A 178 -18.47 -9.88 -4.52
C THR A 178 -17.55 -10.25 -3.36
N CYS A 179 -16.24 -10.13 -3.59
CA CYS A 179 -15.21 -10.45 -2.60
C CYS A 179 -14.67 -9.19 -1.91
N ASP A 180 -14.30 -9.33 -0.64
CA ASP A 180 -13.61 -8.28 0.10
C ASP A 180 -12.18 -8.10 -0.43
N VAL A 181 -11.69 -6.87 -0.33
CA VAL A 181 -10.30 -6.52 -0.64
C VAL A 181 -9.38 -7.04 0.46
N LEU A 182 -8.27 -7.68 0.07
CA LEU A 182 -7.35 -8.34 0.99
C LEU A 182 -6.06 -7.52 1.15
N PRO A 183 -5.59 -7.24 2.38
CA PRO A 183 -4.29 -6.63 2.58
C PRO A 183 -3.20 -7.61 2.11
N PHE A 184 -2.34 -7.15 1.20
CA PHE A 184 -1.34 -8.00 0.57
C PHE A 184 0.06 -7.72 1.10
N MET A 185 0.60 -6.51 0.85
CA MET A 185 1.93 -6.12 1.32
C MET A 185 2.04 -4.61 1.57
N GLU A 186 3.01 -4.23 2.40
CA GLU A 186 3.41 -2.86 2.64
C GLU A 186 4.93 -2.75 2.55
N VAL A 187 5.42 -1.82 1.72
CA VAL A 187 6.83 -1.44 1.66
C VAL A 187 6.95 -0.07 2.29
N GLY A 188 7.61 0.02 3.45
CA GLY A 188 7.74 1.26 4.22
C GLY A 188 8.71 2.29 3.65
N SER A 189 9.45 1.95 2.59
CA SER A 189 10.38 2.85 1.89
C SER A 189 10.44 2.54 0.40
N VAL A 190 10.15 3.54 -0.44
CA VAL A 190 10.27 3.41 -1.91
C VAL A 190 11.71 3.72 -2.34
N ALA A 191 12.62 2.77 -2.10
CA ALA A 191 14.04 2.95 -2.39
C ALA A 191 14.39 2.83 -3.89
N HIS A 192 13.61 2.05 -4.65
CA HIS A 192 13.93 1.69 -6.02
C HIS A 192 12.90 2.22 -7.02
N LYS A 193 13.30 2.34 -8.29
CA LYS A 193 12.44 2.86 -9.35
C LYS A 193 11.41 1.85 -9.85
N TYR A 194 11.76 0.57 -9.88
CA TYR A 194 10.93 -0.47 -10.46
C TYR A 194 10.84 -1.66 -9.51
N TYR A 195 9.63 -2.20 -9.41
CA TYR A 195 9.30 -3.36 -8.62
C TYR A 195 8.55 -4.36 -9.50
N LEU A 196 8.90 -5.63 -9.36
CA LEU A 196 8.22 -6.73 -10.03
C LEU A 196 7.66 -7.68 -9.00
N LEU A 197 6.38 -7.98 -9.15
CA LEU A 197 5.67 -8.88 -8.27
C LEU A 197 5.18 -10.07 -9.07
N ASN A 198 5.62 -11.25 -8.66
CA ASN A 198 5.21 -12.53 -9.23
C ASN A 198 4.45 -13.31 -8.17
N ILE A 199 3.23 -13.72 -8.49
CA ILE A 199 2.34 -14.45 -7.60
C ILE A 199 1.99 -15.77 -8.25
N ARG A 200 2.18 -16.87 -7.52
CA ARG A 200 1.73 -18.20 -7.91
C ARG A 200 0.65 -18.68 -6.96
N LEU A 201 -0.33 -19.39 -7.50
CA LEU A 201 -1.39 -20.06 -6.74
C LEU A 201 -1.14 -21.57 -6.81
N PRO A 202 -0.24 -22.13 -5.98
CA PRO A 202 0.09 -23.54 -6.07
C PRO A 202 -1.10 -24.40 -5.64
N VAL A 203 -1.39 -25.44 -6.41
CA VAL A 203 -2.45 -26.40 -6.14
C VAL A 203 -1.82 -27.71 -5.70
N ASN A 204 -2.28 -28.25 -4.57
CA ASN A 204 -1.83 -29.54 -4.07
C ASN A 204 -2.99 -30.30 -3.41
N GLU A 205 -3.42 -31.38 -4.06
CA GLU A 205 -4.55 -32.17 -3.58
C GLU A 205 -4.26 -32.88 -2.25
N ARG A 206 -3.04 -33.43 -2.09
CA ARG A 206 -2.63 -34.16 -0.89
C ARG A 206 -2.60 -33.27 0.35
N LYS A 207 -2.07 -32.05 0.19
CA LYS A 207 -1.96 -31.05 1.26
C LYS A 207 -3.21 -30.16 1.37
N LYS A 208 -4.23 -30.39 0.54
CA LYS A 208 -5.46 -29.57 0.43
C LYS A 208 -5.18 -28.08 0.24
N ILE A 209 -4.16 -27.74 -0.54
CA ILE A 209 -3.78 -26.35 -0.83
C ILE A 209 -4.55 -25.88 -2.07
N ASN A 210 -5.21 -24.72 -1.94
CA ASN A 210 -5.97 -24.06 -3.01
C ASN A 210 -7.06 -24.94 -3.65
N LEU A 211 -7.69 -25.82 -2.86
CA LEU A 211 -8.83 -26.61 -3.29
C LEU A 211 -10.15 -25.93 -2.90
N GLY A 212 -11.07 -25.76 -3.85
CA GLY A 212 -12.40 -25.18 -3.57
C GLY A 212 -12.37 -23.68 -3.27
N ILE A 213 -11.43 -22.96 -3.87
CA ILE A 213 -11.33 -21.49 -3.82
C ILE A 213 -12.16 -20.79 -4.92
N GLY A 214 -13.03 -21.54 -5.63
CA GLY A 214 -13.84 -21.07 -6.76
C GLY A 214 -13.10 -21.09 -8.10
N ASP A 215 -13.72 -20.51 -9.13
CA ASP A 215 -13.14 -20.33 -10.47
C ASP A 215 -12.58 -18.90 -10.60
N ILE A 216 -11.35 -18.71 -10.10
CA ILE A 216 -10.62 -17.44 -10.21
C ILE A 216 -10.42 -17.13 -11.71
N LYS A 217 -10.78 -15.92 -12.14
CA LYS A 217 -10.57 -15.42 -13.51
C LYS A 217 -9.38 -14.48 -13.58
N ASP A 218 -9.33 -13.51 -12.69
CA ASP A 218 -8.30 -12.49 -12.69
C ASP A 218 -7.93 -12.09 -11.26
N ILE A 219 -6.75 -11.48 -11.12
CA ILE A 219 -6.26 -10.92 -9.86
C ILE A 219 -5.95 -9.45 -10.12
N HIS A 220 -6.67 -8.59 -9.42
CA HIS A 220 -6.44 -7.15 -9.39
C HIS A 220 -5.58 -6.81 -8.17
N LEU A 221 -4.70 -5.83 -8.35
CA LEU A 221 -3.90 -5.28 -7.27
C LEU A 221 -4.03 -3.78 -7.25
N VAL A 222 -4.44 -3.24 -6.11
CA VAL A 222 -4.50 -1.79 -5.92
C VAL A 222 -3.24 -1.35 -5.20
N GLY A 223 -2.35 -0.69 -5.92
CA GLY A 223 -1.16 -0.05 -5.39
C GLY A 223 -1.47 1.36 -4.91
N ILE A 224 -1.34 1.60 -3.61
CA ILE A 224 -1.54 2.89 -2.97
C ILE A 224 -0.18 3.41 -2.52
N HIS A 225 0.20 4.60 -2.99
CA HIS A 225 1.43 5.25 -2.57
C HIS A 225 1.16 6.70 -2.19
N GLN A 226 2.02 7.27 -1.34
CA GLN A 226 1.92 8.70 -1.05
C GLN A 226 2.27 9.49 -2.31
N ASN A 227 1.58 10.60 -2.53
CA ASN A 227 1.88 11.45 -3.65
C ASN A 227 3.16 12.25 -3.37
N GLY A 228 4.15 12.16 -4.25
CA GLY A 228 5.46 12.80 -4.04
C GLY A 228 5.36 14.32 -3.96
N GLY A 229 4.39 14.94 -4.64
CA GLY A 229 4.12 16.37 -4.52
C GLY A 229 3.61 16.74 -3.12
N PHE A 230 2.70 15.94 -2.57
CA PHE A 230 2.21 16.12 -1.20
C PHE A 230 3.36 15.96 -0.20
N THR A 231 4.19 14.92 -0.36
CA THR A 231 5.36 14.67 0.49
C THR A 231 6.31 15.86 0.52
N LYS A 232 6.58 16.50 -0.62
CA LYS A 232 7.43 17.70 -0.68
C LYS A 232 6.85 18.87 0.11
N VAL A 233 5.56 19.17 -0.07
CA VAL A 233 4.89 20.25 0.68
C VAL A 233 4.87 19.94 2.18
N TRP A 234 4.57 18.69 2.53
CA TRP A 234 4.58 18.22 3.92
C TRP A 234 5.96 18.34 4.56
N PHE A 235 7.01 17.98 3.82
CA PHE A 235 8.39 18.10 4.30
C PHE A 235 8.81 19.56 4.49
N ALA A 236 8.40 20.45 3.58
CA ALA A 236 8.64 21.89 3.70
C ALA A 236 7.92 22.48 4.93
N MET A 237 6.65 22.11 5.15
CA MET A 237 5.88 22.54 6.32
C MET A 237 6.51 22.06 7.62
N LYS A 238 6.93 20.79 7.71
CA LYS A 238 7.65 20.27 8.87
C LYS A 238 8.97 21.00 9.10
N SER A 239 9.73 21.25 8.04
CA SER A 239 11.03 21.95 8.13
C SER A 239 10.87 23.40 8.60
N PHE A 240 9.78 24.08 8.23
CA PHE A 240 9.48 25.43 8.68
C PHE A 240 8.98 25.48 10.13
N LEU A 241 8.12 24.54 10.55
CA LEU A 241 7.52 24.53 11.89
C LEU A 241 8.45 23.97 12.97
N THR A 242 9.34 23.05 12.64
CA THR A 242 10.26 22.44 13.62
C THR A 242 11.12 23.47 14.35
N PRO A 243 11.83 24.41 13.69
CA PRO A 243 12.67 25.38 14.40
C PRO A 243 11.84 26.32 15.29
N SER A 244 10.65 26.75 14.87
CA SER A 244 9.81 27.64 15.68
C SER A 244 9.29 26.93 16.94
N ILE A 245 8.87 25.66 16.82
CA ILE A 245 8.47 24.82 17.95
C ILE A 245 9.66 24.55 18.88
N LEU A 246 10.85 24.27 18.35
CA LEU A 246 12.05 24.06 19.16
C LEU A 246 12.43 25.33 19.95
N ILE A 247 12.42 26.50 19.31
CA ILE A 247 12.71 27.78 19.98
C ILE A 247 11.72 28.05 21.11
N ILE A 248 10.41 27.89 20.87
CA ILE A 248 9.41 28.16 21.90
C ILE A 248 9.49 27.15 23.06
N MET A 249 9.82 25.89 22.76
CA MET A 249 10.01 24.85 23.78
C MET A 249 11.25 25.14 24.64
N ILE A 250 12.39 25.48 24.03
CA ILE A 250 13.62 25.85 24.74
C ILE A 250 13.39 27.08 25.61
N TRP A 251 12.74 28.12 25.07
CA TRP A 251 12.41 29.33 25.81
C TRP A 251 11.48 29.04 26.98
N TYR A 252 10.41 28.26 26.77
CA TYR A 252 9.47 27.87 27.80
C TYR A 252 10.15 27.11 28.94
N TRP A 253 11.03 26.16 28.60
CA TRP A 253 11.78 25.40 29.58
C TRP A 253 12.80 26.24 30.35
N ARG A 254 13.51 27.14 29.66
CA ARG A 254 14.43 28.10 30.29
C ARG A 254 13.70 28.98 31.29
N ARG A 255 12.51 29.50 30.91
CA ARG A 255 11.67 30.32 31.81
C ARG A 255 11.23 29.56 33.04
N ILE A 256 10.87 28.28 32.90
CA ILE A 256 10.49 27.43 34.04
C ILE A 256 11.67 27.18 34.97
N SER A 257 12.83 26.86 34.42
CA SER A 257 14.04 26.53 35.20
C SER A 257 14.59 27.71 35.99
N LEU A 258 14.29 28.95 35.58
CA LEU A 258 14.67 30.17 36.29
C LEU A 258 13.74 30.50 37.48
N MET A 259 12.62 29.80 37.65
CA MET A 259 11.75 30.01 38.80
C MET A 259 12.31 29.27 40.03
N ASN A 260 12.22 29.88 41.22
CA ASN A 260 12.65 29.28 42.50
C ASN A 260 11.76 28.12 42.99
N ARG A 261 11.01 27.46 42.10
CA ARG A 261 10.14 26.33 42.42
C ARG A 261 10.40 25.17 41.46
N PRO A 262 10.26 23.91 41.89
CA PRO A 262 10.30 22.79 40.97
C PRO A 262 9.11 22.85 39.98
N PRO A 263 9.28 22.38 38.73
CA PRO A 263 8.21 22.38 37.75
C PRO A 263 7.02 21.52 38.21
N VAL A 264 5.81 22.07 38.06
CA VAL A 264 4.57 21.36 38.43
C VAL A 264 4.20 20.31 37.39
N LEU A 265 3.33 19.35 37.74
CA LEU A 265 2.92 18.25 36.86
C LEU A 265 2.42 18.73 35.49
N LEU A 266 1.67 19.83 35.44
CA LEU A 266 1.15 20.42 34.20
C LEU A 266 2.26 20.92 33.27
N GLU A 267 3.31 21.55 33.82
CA GLU A 267 4.47 22.06 33.08
C GLU A 267 5.38 20.90 32.61
N LYS A 268 5.44 19.80 33.37
CA LYS A 268 6.20 18.59 33.04
C LYS A 268 5.58 17.74 31.94
N ARG A 269 4.27 17.86 31.67
CA ARG A 269 3.63 17.12 30.56
C ARG A 269 4.22 17.48 29.19
N ALA A 270 4.79 18.68 29.06
CA ALA A 270 5.54 19.10 27.87
C ALA A 270 6.92 18.41 27.73
N LYS A 271 7.41 17.71 28.77
CA LYS A 271 8.73 17.04 28.80
C LYS A 271 8.68 15.53 28.48
N ARG A 272 7.48 14.94 28.37
CA ARG A 272 7.28 13.49 28.22
C ARG A 272 7.06 13.02 26.77
N TYR A 273 7.19 13.93 25.80
CA TYR A 273 7.14 13.65 24.37
C TYR A 273 8.43 14.11 23.72
#